data_AF-A0AAV7CVC1-F1
#
_entry.id   AF-A0AAV7CVC1-F1
#
_cell.length_a   1.000
_cell.length_b   1.000
_cell.length_c   1.000
_cell.angle_alpha   90.00
_cell.angle_beta   90.00
_cell.angle_gamma   90.00
#
_symmetry.space_group_name_H-M   'P 1'
#
loop_
_entity.id
_entity.type
_entity.pdbx_description
1 polymer ?
#
loop_
_entity_poly.entity_id
_entity_poly.type
_entity_poly.pdbx_seq_one_letter_code
_entity_poly.pdbx_strand_id
1 'polypeptide(L)'
;MAETSVAVASSGSSSSRSSRGASTPADNYILARRRTLQVVVSSLLTEAGFDSAEKAAVETLTEMLQSYLTEVGRSAKSYCEHTARTQPTLPDIVVALIEMGFNLDTLPLYAKRSQRMVITAPPVTNNPVAPKALIAGQNKPHPAHIPGHLPEFPDPHTYIKTPTCREPVADYQVLREKAASQRRDVERALTRFMAKTGETQSLFKDDTSTFPCENSCSMPTIVTVIIILSSSTCAFVYVN
;
A
#
# COMPACT_ATOMS: atom_id res chain seq x y z
N MET A 1 1.62 51.12 31.58
CA MET A 1 0.42 51.85 31.17
C MET A 1 -0.32 51.00 30.15
N ALA A 2 -1.58 50.72 30.47
CA ALA A 2 -2.69 50.16 29.72
C ALA A 2 -2.65 50.44 28.19
N GLU A 3 -2.86 49.43 27.32
CA GLU A 3 -4.15 49.01 26.69
C GLU A 3 -4.17 49.52 25.22
N THR A 4 -4.83 48.96 24.21
CA THR A 4 -5.79 47.85 24.07
C THR A 4 -5.78 47.37 22.60
N SER A 5 -6.27 46.15 22.44
CA SER A 5 -6.58 45.36 21.23
C SER A 5 -7.60 45.96 20.25
N VAL A 6 -7.46 45.63 18.95
CA VAL A 6 -8.58 45.42 18.03
C VAL A 6 -8.32 44.16 17.20
N ALA A 7 -9.24 43.20 17.34
CA ALA A 7 -9.31 41.98 16.56
C ALA A 7 -9.92 42.25 15.17
N VAL A 8 -9.33 41.68 14.12
CA VAL A 8 -9.99 41.52 12.82
C VAL A 8 -10.12 40.03 12.53
N ALA A 9 -11.36 39.56 12.52
CA ALA A 9 -11.73 38.27 12.02
C ALA A 9 -11.53 38.23 10.50
N SER A 10 -10.82 37.22 9.99
CA SER A 10 -10.95 36.82 8.59
C SER A 10 -11.33 35.34 8.54
N SER A 11 -12.48 35.16 7.92
CA SER A 11 -13.23 33.96 7.63
C SER A 11 -12.48 32.99 6.70
N GLY A 12 -12.58 31.70 7.03
CA GLY A 12 -12.75 30.62 6.07
C GLY A 12 -11.63 30.38 5.06
N SER A 13 -10.61 29.62 5.43
CA SER A 13 -9.94 28.74 4.47
C SER A 13 -10.52 27.33 4.61
N SER A 14 -11.48 27.04 3.73
CA SER A 14 -11.89 25.67 3.45
C SER A 14 -10.65 24.90 3.02
N SER A 15 -10.10 24.14 3.96
CA SER A 15 -9.05 23.16 3.71
C SER A 15 -9.66 22.06 2.85
N SER A 16 -9.72 22.28 1.54
CA SER A 16 -9.93 21.21 0.57
C SER A 16 -8.73 20.29 0.70
N ARG A 17 -8.89 19.28 1.56
CA ARG A 17 -8.07 18.07 1.55
C ARG A 17 -8.31 17.41 0.20
N SER A 18 -7.62 17.91 -0.82
CA SER A 18 -7.41 17.19 -2.06
C SER A 18 -6.83 15.84 -1.65
N SER A 19 -7.62 14.79 -1.87
CA SER A 19 -7.16 13.42 -1.82
C SER A 19 -5.92 13.36 -2.70
N ARG A 20 -4.73 13.31 -2.09
CA ARG A 20 -3.49 12.97 -2.78
C ARG A 20 -3.67 11.53 -3.26
N GLY A 21 -4.29 11.39 -4.43
CA GLY A 21 -4.23 10.16 -5.20
C GLY A 21 -2.76 9.85 -5.34
N ALA A 22 -2.36 8.66 -4.89
CA ALA A 22 -1.00 8.19 -5.10
C ALA A 22 -0.72 8.29 -6.60
N SER A 23 0.16 9.21 -7.00
CA SER A 23 0.51 9.36 -8.41
C SER A 23 1.10 8.03 -8.85
N THR A 24 0.47 7.40 -9.83
CA THR A 24 0.99 6.15 -10.36
C THR A 24 2.37 6.45 -10.96
N PRO A 25 3.31 5.48 -10.96
CA PRO A 25 4.59 5.68 -11.64
C PRO A 25 4.42 6.14 -13.10
N ALA A 26 3.32 5.74 -13.76
CA ALA A 26 2.94 6.21 -15.09
C ALA A 26 2.67 7.72 -15.17
N ASP A 27 1.97 8.30 -14.19
CA ASP A 27 1.67 9.74 -14.15
C ASP A 27 2.95 10.58 -14.06
N ASN A 28 3.94 10.09 -13.31
CA ASN A 28 5.23 10.74 -13.18
C ASN A 28 5.98 10.77 -14.54
N TYR A 29 5.85 9.73 -15.37
CA TYR A 29 6.43 9.69 -16.71
C TYR A 29 5.74 10.63 -17.70
N ILE A 30 4.42 10.74 -17.63
CA ILE A 30 3.64 11.67 -18.44
C ILE A 30 4.07 13.11 -18.11
N LEU A 31 4.16 13.44 -16.81
CA LEU A 31 4.58 14.75 -16.35
C LEU A 31 6.04 15.07 -16.72
N ALA A 32 6.94 14.08 -16.67
CA ALA A 32 8.34 14.25 -17.10
C ALA A 32 8.45 14.63 -18.58
N ARG A 33 7.72 13.94 -19.47
CA ARG A 33 7.68 14.27 -20.91
C ARG A 33 7.11 15.66 -21.15
N ARG A 34 6.06 16.05 -20.42
CA ARG A 34 5.50 17.41 -20.49
C ARG A 34 6.53 18.46 -20.11
N ARG A 35 7.30 18.25 -19.04
CA ARG A 35 8.40 19.16 -18.62
C ARG A 35 9.47 19.27 -19.70
N THR A 36 9.79 18.19 -20.40
CA THR A 36 10.70 18.25 -21.55
C THR A 36 10.16 19.15 -22.66
N LEU A 37 8.88 19.06 -23.01
CA LEU A 37 8.26 19.97 -23.98
C LEU A 37 8.28 21.43 -23.51
N GLN A 38 8.08 21.69 -22.22
CA GLN A 38 8.23 23.03 -21.65
C GLN A 38 9.65 23.58 -21.85
N VAL A 39 10.68 22.75 -21.62
CA VAL A 39 12.09 23.13 -21.88
C VAL A 39 12.31 23.46 -23.37
N VAL A 40 11.68 22.70 -24.29
CA VAL A 40 11.73 23.00 -25.73
C VAL A 40 11.12 24.37 -26.02
N VAL A 41 9.91 24.65 -25.53
CA VAL A 41 9.24 25.94 -25.73
C VAL A 41 10.08 27.08 -25.17
N SER A 42 10.62 26.94 -23.95
CA SER A 42 11.52 27.93 -23.35
C SER A 42 12.77 28.15 -24.20
N SER A 43 13.38 27.10 -24.73
CA SER A 43 14.56 27.23 -25.61
C SER A 43 14.26 28.01 -26.90
N LEU A 44 13.07 27.82 -27.47
CA LEU A 44 12.63 28.58 -28.66
C LEU A 44 12.36 30.05 -28.31
N LEU A 45 11.82 30.34 -27.12
CA LEU A 45 11.62 31.72 -26.66
C LEU A 45 12.94 32.44 -26.37
N THR A 46 13.92 31.73 -25.79
CA THR A 46 15.27 32.27 -25.58
C THR A 46 15.95 32.56 -26.92
N GLU A 47 15.80 31.68 -27.91
CA GLU A 47 16.32 31.91 -29.26
C GLU A 47 15.65 33.13 -29.93
N ALA A 48 14.36 33.34 -29.71
CA ALA A 48 13.64 34.51 -30.21
C ALA A 48 14.02 35.82 -29.49
N GLY A 49 14.78 35.76 -28.39
CA GLY A 49 15.26 36.92 -27.65
C GLY A 49 14.31 37.45 -26.57
N PHE A 50 13.37 36.63 -26.08
CA PHE A 50 12.51 37.01 -24.96
C PHE A 50 13.26 36.84 -23.63
N ASP A 51 13.27 37.90 -22.81
CA ASP A 51 13.92 37.92 -21.49
C ASP A 51 13.01 37.36 -20.37
N SER A 52 11.70 37.53 -20.52
CA SER A 52 10.71 37.01 -19.56
C SER A 52 9.43 36.56 -20.27
N ALA A 53 8.73 35.59 -19.69
CA ALA A 53 7.46 35.08 -20.19
C ALA A 53 6.54 34.67 -19.03
N GLU A 54 5.23 34.84 -19.22
CA GLU A 54 4.24 34.39 -18.25
C GLU A 54 4.17 32.85 -18.22
N LYS A 55 4.18 32.27 -17.02
CA LYS A 55 4.15 30.82 -16.84
C LYS A 55 2.93 30.16 -17.47
N ALA A 56 1.74 30.77 -17.31
CA ALA A 56 0.50 30.24 -17.89
C ALA A 56 0.52 30.24 -19.43
N ALA A 57 1.13 31.26 -20.04
CA ALA A 57 1.30 31.33 -21.49
C ALA A 57 2.24 30.22 -22.00
N VAL A 58 3.38 29.99 -21.33
CA VAL A 58 4.31 28.91 -21.69
C VAL A 58 3.65 27.53 -21.56
N GLU A 59 2.85 27.32 -20.50
CA GLU A 59 2.08 26.08 -20.33
C GLU A 59 1.05 25.89 -21.45
N THR A 60 0.35 26.94 -21.85
CA THR A 60 -0.64 26.90 -22.94
C THR A 60 0.04 26.63 -24.29
N LEU A 61 1.16 27.29 -24.58
CA LEU A 61 1.95 27.01 -25.79
C LEU A 61 2.46 25.58 -25.83
N THR A 62 2.80 24.99 -24.68
CA THR A 62 3.20 23.58 -24.59
C THR A 62 2.04 22.65 -24.96
N GLU A 63 0.81 22.95 -24.52
CA GLU A 63 -0.39 22.19 -24.90
C GLU A 63 -0.70 22.31 -26.39
N MET A 64 -0.56 23.52 -26.94
CA MET A 64 -0.74 23.77 -28.37
C MET A 64 0.30 23.00 -29.19
N LEU A 65 1.57 23.00 -28.76
CA LEU A 65 2.63 22.24 -29.41
C LEU A 65 2.35 20.74 -29.39
N GLN A 66 1.93 20.19 -28.25
CA GLN A 66 1.56 18.78 -28.14
C GLN A 66 0.36 18.43 -29.03
N SER A 67 -0.66 19.30 -29.07
CA SER A 67 -1.85 19.14 -29.91
C SER A 67 -1.47 19.18 -31.39
N TYR A 68 -0.59 20.10 -31.79
CA TYR A 68 -0.08 20.22 -33.15
C TYR A 68 0.69 18.96 -33.59
N LEU A 69 1.59 18.45 -32.74
CA LEU A 69 2.31 17.19 -33.03
C LEU A 69 1.34 16.01 -33.20
N THR A 70 0.28 15.96 -32.40
CA THR A 70 -0.75 14.92 -32.48
C THR A 70 -1.56 15.05 -33.77
N GLU A 71 -1.87 16.27 -34.19
CA GLU A 71 -2.61 16.55 -35.43
C GLU A 71 -1.78 16.17 -36.66
N VAL A 72 -0.50 16.55 -36.70
CA VAL A 72 0.44 16.12 -37.76
C VAL A 72 0.46 14.60 -37.88
N GLY A 73 0.56 13.89 -36.75
CA GLY A 73 0.56 12.44 -36.71
C GLY A 73 -0.76 11.81 -37.16
N ARG A 74 -1.89 12.41 -36.80
CA ARG A 74 -3.23 11.98 -37.21
C ARG A 74 -3.41 12.13 -38.72
N SER A 75 -3.05 13.28 -39.28
CA SER A 75 -3.14 13.54 -40.72
C SER A 75 -2.21 12.62 -41.50
N ALA A 76 -0.94 12.49 -41.10
CA ALA A 76 0.02 11.58 -41.73
C ALA A 76 -0.46 10.12 -41.72
N LYS A 77 -1.09 9.69 -40.61
CA LYS A 77 -1.71 8.36 -40.50
C LYS A 77 -2.88 8.20 -41.47
N SER A 78 -3.75 9.19 -41.60
CA SER A 78 -4.87 9.14 -42.56
C SER A 78 -4.35 8.96 -43.99
N TYR A 79 -3.29 9.67 -44.39
CA TYR A 79 -2.70 9.50 -45.73
C TYR A 79 -2.07 8.13 -45.95
N CYS A 80 -1.36 7.57 -44.96
CA CYS A 80 -0.79 6.24 -45.15
C CYS A 80 -1.89 5.17 -45.26
N GLU A 81 -2.97 5.31 -44.48
CA GLU A 81 -4.16 4.43 -44.54
C GLU A 81 -4.88 4.50 -45.89
N HIS A 82 -4.94 5.67 -46.55
CA HIS A 82 -5.49 5.80 -47.91
C HIS A 82 -4.74 4.93 -48.94
N THR A 83 -3.48 4.62 -48.69
CA THR A 83 -2.66 3.73 -49.54
C THR A 83 -2.56 2.30 -49.01
N ALA A 84 -3.39 1.93 -48.04
CA ALA A 84 -3.38 0.65 -47.32
C ALA A 84 -2.03 0.32 -46.64
N ARG A 85 -1.22 1.33 -46.32
CA ARG A 85 0.03 1.19 -45.57
C ARG A 85 -0.18 1.57 -44.12
N THR A 86 0.54 0.90 -43.22
CA THR A 86 0.52 1.21 -41.78
C THR A 86 1.67 2.12 -41.34
N GLN A 87 2.72 2.22 -42.16
CA GLN A 87 3.90 3.03 -41.87
C GLN A 87 3.89 4.31 -42.71
N PRO A 88 3.88 5.50 -42.07
CA PRO A 88 3.99 6.77 -42.79
C PRO A 88 5.40 6.92 -43.37
N THR A 89 5.46 7.29 -44.65
CA THR A 89 6.68 7.59 -45.40
C THR A 89 6.87 9.10 -45.50
N LEU A 90 8.06 9.55 -45.93
CA LEU A 90 8.37 10.98 -46.06
C LEU A 90 7.33 11.76 -46.89
N PRO A 91 6.85 11.27 -48.06
CA PRO A 91 5.79 11.96 -48.81
C PRO A 91 4.49 12.16 -48.04
N ASP A 92 4.10 11.20 -47.19
CA ASP A 92 2.86 11.29 -46.40
C ASP A 92 2.94 12.46 -45.40
N ILE A 93 4.13 12.65 -44.80
CA ILE A 93 4.42 13.76 -43.87
C ILE A 93 4.49 15.09 -44.61
N VAL A 94 5.10 15.12 -45.81
CA VAL A 94 5.19 16.31 -46.66
C VAL A 94 3.79 16.81 -47.03
N VAL A 95 2.92 15.93 -47.49
CA VAL A 95 1.53 16.27 -47.84
C VAL A 95 0.77 16.73 -46.59
N ALA A 96 0.91 16.04 -45.46
CA ALA A 96 0.28 16.46 -44.21
C ALA A 96 0.70 17.88 -43.78
N LEU A 97 1.99 18.21 -43.85
CA LEU A 97 2.50 19.55 -43.52
C LEU A 97 1.97 20.63 -44.48
N ILE A 98 1.88 20.33 -45.78
CA ILE A 98 1.31 21.25 -46.77
C ILE A 98 -0.18 21.48 -46.50
N GLU A 99 -0.95 20.43 -46.17
CA GLU A 99 -2.38 20.57 -45.86
C GLU A 99 -2.63 21.37 -44.58
N MET A 100 -1.73 21.28 -43.59
CA MET A 100 -1.74 22.15 -42.41
C MET A 100 -1.24 23.58 -42.68
N GLY A 101 -0.88 23.93 -43.92
CA GLY A 101 -0.48 25.27 -44.34
C GLY A 101 0.98 25.62 -44.08
N PHE A 102 1.87 24.64 -43.91
CA PHE A 102 3.30 24.88 -43.67
C PHE A 102 4.10 24.95 -44.98
N ASN A 103 4.93 25.99 -45.14
CA ASN A 103 5.83 26.13 -46.29
C ASN A 103 7.16 25.39 -46.05
N LEU A 104 7.37 24.30 -46.79
CA LEU A 104 8.53 23.41 -46.66
C LEU A 104 9.85 24.00 -47.18
N ASP A 105 9.81 24.99 -48.05
CA ASP A 105 11.02 25.62 -48.63
C ASP A 105 11.83 26.39 -47.56
N THR A 106 11.15 26.78 -46.48
CA THR A 106 11.77 27.45 -45.33
C THR A 106 12.49 26.49 -44.38
N LEU A 107 12.21 25.19 -44.45
CA LEU A 107 12.75 24.19 -43.53
C LEU A 107 14.29 24.07 -43.62
N PRO A 108 14.94 24.02 -44.80
CA PRO A 108 16.39 23.98 -44.91
C PRO A 108 17.06 25.26 -44.41
N LEU A 109 16.40 26.42 -44.56
CA LEU A 109 16.88 27.69 -44.03
C LEU A 109 16.82 27.69 -42.50
N TYR A 110 15.69 27.26 -41.94
CA TYR A 110 15.53 27.08 -40.50
C TYR A 110 16.54 26.05 -39.95
N ALA A 111 16.85 24.98 -40.69
CA ALA A 111 17.85 24.00 -40.27
C ALA A 111 19.28 24.57 -40.18
N LYS A 112 19.63 25.59 -40.99
CA LYS A 112 20.98 26.19 -40.99
C LYS A 112 21.21 27.22 -39.89
N ARG A 113 20.23 27.49 -39.04
CA ARG A 113 20.34 28.45 -37.93
C ARG A 113 21.49 28.08 -36.98
N SER A 114 22.26 29.09 -36.57
CA SER A 114 23.45 28.93 -35.72
C SER A 114 23.13 28.77 -34.23
N GLN A 115 22.02 29.35 -33.77
CA GLN A 115 21.56 29.32 -32.37
C GLN A 115 20.84 28.02 -32.00
N ARG A 116 21.34 26.87 -32.44
CA ARG A 116 20.76 25.57 -32.06
C ARG A 116 20.97 25.34 -30.57
N MET A 117 19.96 25.66 -29.76
CA MET A 117 19.91 25.20 -28.39
C MET A 117 19.75 23.67 -28.42
N VAL A 118 20.77 22.96 -27.98
CA VAL A 118 20.72 21.49 -27.87
C VAL A 118 19.87 21.16 -26.64
N ILE A 119 18.69 20.62 -26.88
CA ILE A 119 17.83 20.09 -25.83
C ILE A 119 18.49 18.80 -25.33
N THR A 120 18.94 18.77 -24.08
CA THR A 120 19.42 17.55 -23.42
C THR A 120 18.31 16.51 -23.48
N ALA A 121 18.61 15.34 -24.04
CA ALA A 121 17.64 14.25 -24.15
C ALA A 121 17.07 13.94 -22.75
N PRO A 122 15.74 13.71 -22.64
CA PRO A 122 15.15 13.34 -21.37
C PRO A 122 15.83 12.07 -20.84
N PRO A 123 16.15 12.00 -19.53
CA PRO A 123 16.78 10.81 -18.97
C PRO A 123 15.89 9.61 -19.25
N VAL A 124 16.45 8.58 -19.89
CA VAL A 124 15.76 7.31 -20.11
C VAL A 124 15.50 6.71 -18.74
N THR A 125 14.26 6.79 -18.29
CA THR A 125 13.85 6.13 -17.06
C THR A 125 13.77 4.64 -17.33
N ASN A 126 14.70 3.88 -16.75
CA ASN A 126 14.61 2.43 -16.79
C ASN A 126 13.28 2.03 -16.16
N ASN A 127 12.53 1.15 -16.83
CA ASN A 127 11.34 0.53 -16.24
C ASN A 127 11.75 -0.05 -14.88
N PRO A 128 11.01 0.22 -13.80
CA PRO A 128 11.31 -0.35 -12.50
C PRO A 128 11.33 -1.87 -12.68
N VAL A 129 12.49 -2.48 -12.42
CA VAL A 129 12.62 -3.93 -12.43
C VAL A 129 11.67 -4.44 -11.36
N ALA A 130 10.56 -5.05 -11.77
CA ALA A 130 9.66 -5.69 -10.84
C ALA A 130 10.50 -6.68 -10.00
N PRO A 131 10.51 -6.56 -8.66
CA PRO A 131 11.28 -7.47 -7.85
C PRO A 131 10.82 -8.89 -8.17
N LYS A 132 11.77 -9.77 -8.51
CA LYS A 132 11.48 -11.19 -8.75
C LYS A 132 10.80 -11.71 -7.49
N ALA A 133 9.56 -12.19 -7.66
CA ALA A 133 8.83 -12.84 -6.58
C ALA A 133 9.69 -14.02 -6.09
N LEU A 134 9.76 -14.18 -4.77
CA LEU A 134 10.38 -15.35 -4.16
C LEU A 134 9.56 -16.57 -4.61
N ILE A 135 10.22 -17.56 -5.21
CA ILE A 135 9.59 -18.81 -5.64
C ILE A 135 9.44 -19.68 -4.39
N ALA A 136 8.21 -20.06 -4.02
CA ALA A 136 7.93 -20.95 -2.91
C ALA A 136 7.39 -22.30 -3.42
N GLY A 137 8.30 -23.26 -3.58
CA GLY A 137 8.00 -24.61 -4.02
C GLY A 137 8.17 -24.81 -5.52
N GLN A 138 7.59 -25.88 -6.06
CA GLN A 138 7.62 -26.20 -7.49
C GLN A 138 6.32 -25.74 -8.15
N ASN A 139 6.42 -24.89 -9.18
CA ASN A 139 5.28 -24.53 -10.01
C ASN A 139 4.76 -25.77 -10.72
N LYS A 140 3.42 -25.94 -10.74
CA LYS A 140 2.80 -27.02 -11.49
C LYS A 140 2.98 -26.74 -12.98
N PRO A 141 3.45 -27.70 -13.79
CA PRO A 141 3.51 -27.53 -15.24
C PRO A 141 2.09 -27.38 -15.80
N HIS A 142 1.97 -26.75 -16.96
CA HIS A 142 0.70 -26.66 -17.66
C HIS A 142 0.14 -28.07 -17.95
N PRO A 143 -1.15 -28.33 -17.69
CA PRO A 143 -1.81 -29.55 -18.13
C PRO A 143 -1.80 -29.64 -19.66
N ALA A 144 -1.88 -30.86 -20.21
CA ALA A 144 -1.69 -31.14 -21.65
C ALA A 144 -2.62 -30.37 -22.62
N HIS A 145 -3.76 -29.85 -22.14
CA HIS A 145 -4.68 -29.05 -22.95
C HIS A 145 -4.30 -27.55 -23.03
N ILE A 146 -3.31 -27.12 -22.25
CA ILE A 146 -2.83 -25.73 -22.23
C ILE A 146 -1.45 -25.71 -22.88
N PRO A 147 -1.25 -24.95 -23.97
CA PRO A 147 0.04 -24.95 -24.64
C PRO A 147 1.09 -24.21 -23.81
N GLY A 148 2.31 -24.76 -23.76
CA GLY A 148 3.38 -24.28 -22.87
C GLY A 148 4.00 -22.92 -23.21
N HIS A 149 3.52 -22.21 -24.23
CA HIS A 149 3.91 -20.83 -24.51
C HIS A 149 3.10 -19.80 -23.72
N LEU A 150 2.07 -20.25 -22.99
CA LEU A 150 1.32 -19.38 -22.08
C LEU A 150 2.15 -19.08 -20.83
N PRO A 151 1.88 -17.95 -20.15
CA PRO A 151 2.52 -17.64 -18.89
C PRO A 151 2.34 -18.78 -17.88
N GLU A 152 3.40 -19.04 -17.11
CA GLU A 152 3.40 -20.04 -16.04
C GLU A 152 2.32 -19.74 -15.01
N PHE A 153 1.79 -20.78 -14.38
CA PHE A 153 0.87 -20.60 -13.25
C PHE A 153 1.57 -19.88 -12.10
N PRO A 154 0.81 -19.07 -11.32
CA PRO A 154 1.38 -18.40 -10.16
C PRO A 154 1.89 -19.40 -9.13
N ASP A 155 2.85 -18.95 -8.33
CA ASP A 155 3.51 -19.74 -7.29
C ASP A 155 2.50 -20.46 -6.37
N PRO A 156 2.76 -21.70 -5.94
CA PRO A 156 1.88 -22.46 -5.06
C PRO A 156 1.36 -21.69 -3.84
N HIS A 157 2.15 -20.79 -3.25
CA HIS A 157 1.69 -19.97 -2.13
C HIS A 157 0.51 -19.04 -2.49
N THR A 158 0.34 -18.70 -3.77
CA THR A 158 -0.76 -17.85 -4.26
C THR A 158 -2.11 -18.56 -4.23
N TYR A 159 -2.16 -19.87 -4.45
CA TYR A 159 -3.43 -20.61 -4.59
C TYR A 159 -3.59 -21.80 -3.62
N ILE A 160 -2.50 -22.29 -3.02
CA ILE A 160 -2.55 -23.35 -2.00
C ILE A 160 -2.70 -22.69 -0.64
N LYS A 161 -3.91 -22.74 -0.10
CA LYS A 161 -4.16 -22.45 1.31
C LYS A 161 -3.79 -23.69 2.12
N THR A 162 -2.66 -23.66 2.83
CA THR A 162 -2.35 -24.71 3.82
C THR A 162 -3.22 -24.47 5.05
N PRO A 163 -4.24 -25.30 5.34
CA PRO A 163 -5.02 -25.15 6.56
C PRO A 163 -4.09 -25.42 7.75
N THR A 164 -3.76 -24.39 8.53
CA THR A 164 -2.97 -24.50 9.75
C THR A 164 -3.83 -24.98 10.91
N CYS A 165 -4.65 -26.01 10.71
CA CYS A 165 -5.25 -26.71 11.83
C CYS A 165 -4.14 -27.56 12.44
N ARG A 166 -3.53 -27.09 13.52
CA ARG A 166 -2.76 -27.99 14.37
C ARG A 166 -3.74 -29.00 14.91
N GLU A 167 -3.55 -30.25 14.53
CA GLU A 167 -4.36 -31.35 15.03
C GLU A 167 -4.38 -31.26 16.56
N PRO A 168 -5.56 -31.12 17.19
CA PRO A 168 -5.66 -31.16 18.64
C PRO A 168 -5.00 -32.44 19.12
N VAL A 169 -4.20 -32.37 20.19
CA VAL A 169 -3.55 -33.56 20.77
C VAL A 169 -4.64 -34.59 21.07
N ALA A 170 -4.72 -35.65 20.26
CA ALA A 170 -5.80 -36.64 20.29
C ALA A 170 -5.68 -37.63 21.46
N ASP A 171 -4.56 -37.56 22.21
CA ASP A 171 -4.32 -38.43 23.35
C ASP A 171 -5.07 -37.96 24.59
N TYR A 172 -6.16 -38.67 24.91
CA TYR A 172 -6.96 -38.46 26.11
C TYR A 172 -6.13 -38.45 27.41
N GLN A 173 -5.07 -39.27 27.49
CA GLN A 173 -4.21 -39.35 28.66
C GLN A 173 -3.42 -38.05 28.88
N VAL A 174 -2.81 -37.51 27.82
CA VAL A 174 -2.05 -36.25 27.86
C VAL A 174 -2.97 -35.08 28.18
N LEU A 175 -4.18 -35.06 27.60
CA LEU A 175 -5.16 -34.02 27.87
C LEU A 175 -5.59 -34.01 29.33
N ARG A 176 -5.87 -35.19 29.90
CA ARG A 176 -6.27 -35.34 31.31
C ARG A 176 -5.13 -34.99 32.26
N GLU A 177 -3.91 -35.37 31.94
CA GLU A 177 -2.72 -35.02 32.72
C GLU A 177 -2.49 -33.50 32.73
N LYS A 178 -2.58 -32.84 31.57
CA LYS A 178 -2.43 -31.38 31.46
C LYS A 178 -3.52 -30.64 32.24
N ALA A 179 -4.78 -31.07 32.13
CA ALA A 179 -5.89 -30.51 32.89
C ALA A 179 -5.70 -30.70 34.41
N ALA A 180 -5.26 -31.89 34.84
CA ALA A 180 -5.00 -32.17 36.26
C ALA A 180 -3.81 -31.37 36.81
N SER A 181 -2.77 -31.15 36.00
CA SER A 181 -1.63 -30.31 36.36
C SER A 181 -2.03 -28.84 36.47
N GLN A 182 -2.78 -28.31 35.48
CA GLN A 182 -3.33 -26.95 35.56
C GLN A 182 -4.21 -26.74 36.79
N ARG A 183 -5.07 -27.70 37.13
CA ARG A 183 -5.89 -27.65 38.35
C ARG A 183 -5.02 -27.55 39.61
N ARG A 184 -4.00 -28.40 39.74
CA ARG A 184 -3.06 -28.36 40.87
C ARG A 184 -2.30 -27.04 40.95
N ASP A 185 -1.89 -26.49 39.81
CA ASP A 185 -1.17 -25.21 39.76
C ASP A 185 -2.06 -24.05 40.19
N VAL A 186 -3.33 -24.03 39.75
CA VAL A 186 -4.32 -23.03 40.17
C VAL A 186 -4.63 -23.14 41.66
N GLU A 187 -4.86 -24.35 42.17
CA GLU A 187 -5.08 -24.59 43.61
C GLU A 187 -3.90 -24.08 44.44
N ARG A 188 -2.67 -24.46 44.07
CA ARG A 188 -1.45 -23.99 44.76
C ARG A 188 -1.26 -22.48 44.66
N ALA A 189 -1.52 -21.87 43.50
CA ALA A 189 -1.41 -20.44 43.30
C ALA A 189 -2.41 -19.69 44.18
N LEU A 190 -3.66 -20.16 44.26
CA LEU A 190 -4.68 -19.58 45.11
C LEU A 190 -4.34 -19.75 46.61
N THR A 191 -3.92 -20.94 47.04
CA THR A 191 -3.48 -21.16 48.43
C THR A 191 -2.34 -20.22 48.80
N ARG A 192 -1.33 -20.08 47.93
CA ARG A 192 -0.22 -19.14 48.15
C ARG A 192 -0.68 -17.69 48.17
N PHE A 193 -1.64 -17.32 47.32
CA PHE A 193 -2.20 -15.99 47.29
C PHE A 193 -2.92 -15.68 48.60
N MET A 194 -3.87 -16.52 49.01
CA MET A 194 -4.64 -16.33 50.25
C MET A 194 -3.73 -16.36 51.48
N ALA A 195 -2.75 -17.26 51.52
CA ALA A 195 -1.72 -17.28 52.55
C ALA A 195 -0.88 -16.00 52.61
N LYS A 196 -0.65 -15.33 51.49
CA LYS A 196 0.12 -14.07 51.46
C LYS A 196 -0.73 -12.85 51.80
N THR A 197 -2.03 -12.88 51.52
CA THR A 197 -2.94 -11.75 51.73
C THR A 197 -3.74 -11.81 53.03
N GLY A 198 -3.93 -13.01 53.59
CA GLY A 198 -4.67 -13.25 54.84
C GLY A 198 -3.75 -13.42 56.05
N GLU A 199 -4.35 -13.50 57.24
CA GLU A 199 -3.63 -13.78 58.49
C GLU A 199 -3.25 -15.27 58.57
N THR A 200 -1.96 -15.59 58.49
CA THR A 200 -1.45 -16.98 58.54
C THR A 200 -0.68 -17.27 59.81
N GLN A 201 -0.84 -18.48 60.35
CA GLN A 201 0.07 -19.04 61.35
C GLN A 201 0.97 -20.08 60.68
N SER A 202 2.28 -19.92 60.82
CA SER A 202 3.25 -20.90 60.33
C SER A 202 3.31 -22.10 61.25
N LEU A 203 3.26 -23.32 60.69
CA LEU A 203 3.29 -24.57 61.44
C LEU A 203 4.68 -24.83 62.08
N PHE A 204 5.73 -24.25 61.51
CA PHE A 204 7.11 -24.28 62.03
C PHE A 204 7.65 -22.86 62.17
N LYS A 205 8.49 -22.64 63.19
CA LYS A 205 8.95 -21.29 63.57
C LYS A 205 9.83 -20.59 62.55
N ASP A 206 10.41 -21.31 61.58
CA ASP A 206 11.41 -20.77 60.65
C ASP A 206 11.11 -20.94 59.15
N ASP A 207 9.97 -21.52 58.75
CA ASP A 207 9.64 -21.76 57.32
C ASP A 207 8.29 -21.13 56.91
N THR A 208 8.23 -19.79 56.87
CA THR A 208 7.06 -19.05 56.39
C THR A 208 6.72 -19.25 54.91
N SER A 209 7.65 -19.81 54.11
CA SER A 209 7.50 -19.97 52.65
C SER A 209 6.97 -21.33 52.21
N THR A 210 7.00 -22.36 53.08
CA THR A 210 6.75 -23.75 52.65
C THR A 210 5.34 -24.23 53.02
N PHE A 211 4.82 -23.88 54.20
CA PHE A 211 3.49 -24.33 54.68
C PHE A 211 2.75 -23.27 55.53
N PRO A 212 2.23 -22.19 54.91
CA PRO A 212 1.33 -21.28 55.59
C PRO A 212 -0.08 -21.88 55.69
N CYS A 213 -0.61 -22.01 56.91
CA CYS A 213 -2.00 -22.42 57.15
C CYS A 213 -2.85 -21.20 57.49
N GLU A 214 -4.06 -21.12 56.91
CA GLU A 214 -5.03 -20.08 57.26
C GLU A 214 -5.52 -20.30 58.70
N ASN A 215 -5.62 -19.20 59.46
CA ASN A 215 -6.25 -19.22 60.77
C ASN A 215 -7.70 -19.69 60.64
N SER A 216 -8.10 -20.64 61.49
CA SER A 216 -9.51 -20.95 61.72
C SER A 216 -10.16 -19.76 62.44
N CYS A 217 -10.43 -18.69 61.68
CA CYS A 217 -11.17 -17.53 62.13
C CYS A 217 -12.64 -17.94 62.26
N SER A 218 -13.20 -17.76 63.45
CA SER A 218 -14.53 -18.18 63.86
C SER A 218 -15.60 -17.73 62.86
N MET A 219 -16.23 -18.69 62.19
CA MET A 219 -17.51 -18.49 61.52
C MET A 219 -18.49 -19.57 62.03
N PRO A 220 -19.78 -19.25 62.19
CA PRO A 220 -20.76 -20.19 62.72
C PRO A 220 -20.89 -21.38 61.76
N THR A 221 -20.34 -22.51 62.17
CA THR A 221 -20.02 -23.69 61.35
C THR A 221 -21.24 -24.38 60.71
N ILE A 222 -22.47 -23.96 61.05
CA ILE A 222 -23.71 -24.59 60.57
C ILE A 222 -24.24 -23.95 59.29
N VAL A 223 -24.13 -22.64 59.09
CA VAL A 223 -24.78 -21.95 57.95
C VAL A 223 -24.00 -22.16 56.65
N THR A 224 -22.66 -22.14 56.71
CA THR A 224 -21.80 -22.32 55.54
C THR A 224 -21.82 -23.76 55.01
N VAL A 225 -21.91 -24.75 55.91
CA VAL A 225 -21.98 -26.17 55.53
C VAL A 225 -23.32 -26.50 54.86
N ILE A 226 -24.43 -25.91 55.33
CA ILE A 226 -25.76 -26.09 54.73
C ILE A 226 -25.83 -25.48 53.31
N ILE A 227 -25.21 -24.31 53.08
CA ILE A 227 -25.20 -23.66 51.75
C ILE A 227 -24.36 -24.46 50.74
N ILE A 228 -23.26 -25.10 51.16
CA ILE A 228 -22.44 -25.94 50.27
C ILE A 228 -23.17 -27.26 49.94
N LEU A 229 -23.88 -27.86 50.90
CA LEU A 229 -24.70 -29.06 50.69
C LEU A 229 -25.94 -28.81 49.82
N SER A 230 -26.59 -27.64 49.93
CA SER A 230 -27.73 -27.28 49.06
C SER A 230 -27.31 -26.92 47.62
N SER A 231 -26.08 -26.43 47.44
CA SER A 231 -25.52 -26.13 46.12
C SER A 231 -25.10 -27.40 45.36
N SER A 232 -24.67 -28.45 46.07
CA SER A 232 -24.36 -29.75 45.45
C SER A 232 -25.60 -30.54 45.01
N THR A 233 -26.75 -30.39 45.68
CA THR A 233 -27.99 -31.06 45.25
C THR A 233 -28.66 -30.37 44.06
N CYS A 234 -28.53 -29.05 43.90
CA CYS A 234 -29.03 -28.35 42.72
C CYS A 234 -28.21 -28.64 41.43
N ALA A 235 -26.93 -29.01 41.55
CA ALA A 235 -26.11 -29.37 40.39
C ALA A 235 -26.49 -30.72 39.75
N PHE A 236 -27.24 -31.59 40.46
CA PHE A 236 -27.71 -32.87 39.90
C PHE A 236 -29.03 -32.76 39.12
N VAL A 237 -29.71 -31.61 39.17
CA VAL A 237 -30.99 -31.40 38.46
C VAL A 237 -30.83 -30.62 37.14
N TYR A 238 -29.64 -30.07 36.86
CA TYR A 238 -29.37 -29.33 35.61
C TYR A 238 -28.50 -30.09 34.61
N VAL A 239 -28.48 -31.42 34.68
CA VAL A 239 -28.01 -32.32 33.62
C VAL A 239 -28.93 -33.55 33.57
N ASN A 240 -30.08 -33.37 32.94
CA ASN A 240 -30.77 -34.39 32.14
C ASN A 240 -31.59 -33.66 31.06
#